data_AF-D5UQQ9-F1
#
_entry.id   AF-D5UQQ9-F1
#
_cell.length_a   1.000
_cell.length_b   1.000
_cell.length_c   1.000
_cell.angle_alpha   90.00
_cell.angle_beta   90.00
_cell.angle_gamma   90.00
#
_symmetry.space_group_name_H-M   'P 1'
#
loop_
_entity.id
_entity.type
_entity.pdbx_description
1 polymer ?
#
loop_
_entity_poly.entity_id
_entity_poly.type
_entity_poly.pdbx_seq_one_letter_code
_entity_poly.pdbx_strand_id
1 'polypeptide(L)' 'MAITRHTERFAQLAEQVQAAARFRGIEVQSAVVDQLLNAEIERVAELMGIEPRTALLYTPDDFPGTLAGAIAATHER' A
#
# COMPACT_ATOMS: atom_id res chain seq x y z
N MET A 1 -13.86 6.98 1.02
CA MET A 1 -14.38 5.61 1.12
C MET A 1 -13.22 4.68 0.83
N ALA A 2 -12.91 3.77 1.75
CA ALA A 2 -11.76 2.89 1.59
C ALA A 2 -11.90 2.00 0.34
N ILE A 3 -10.83 1.89 -0.43
CA ILE A 3 -10.71 0.94 -1.53
C ILE A 3 -10.37 -0.43 -0.91
N THR A 4 -11.04 -1.47 -1.41
CA THR A 4 -10.91 -2.83 -0.88
C THR A 4 -10.32 -3.77 -1.92
N ARG A 5 -9.96 -4.98 -1.49
CA ARG A 5 -9.45 -6.05 -2.37
C ARG A 5 -10.46 -6.56 -3.42
N HIS A 6 -11.70 -6.08 -3.43
CA HIS A 6 -12.59 -6.28 -4.57
C HIS A 6 -12.15 -5.45 -5.80
N THR A 7 -11.29 -4.47 -5.62
CA THR A 7 -10.63 -3.73 -6.70
C THR A 7 -9.34 -4.45 -7.06
N GLU A 8 -9.24 -4.97 -8.28
CA GLU A 8 -8.13 -5.82 -8.74
C GLU A 8 -6.76 -5.18 -8.52
N ARG A 9 -6.58 -3.93 -8.94
CA ARG A 9 -5.30 -3.20 -8.75
C ARG A 9 -4.95 -3.05 -7.27
N PHE A 10 -5.93 -2.80 -6.40
CA PHE A 10 -5.69 -2.69 -4.97
C PHE A 10 -5.27 -4.04 -4.37
N ALA A 11 -5.94 -5.14 -4.75
CA ALA A 11 -5.57 -6.48 -4.32
C ALA A 11 -4.14 -6.83 -4.75
N GLN A 12 -3.79 -6.55 -6.00
CA GLN A 12 -2.45 -6.79 -6.54
C GLN A 12 -1.37 -6.04 -5.76
N LEU A 13 -1.57 -4.74 -5.49
CA LEU A 13 -0.62 -3.95 -4.71
C LEU A 13 -0.50 -4.46 -3.28
N ALA A 14 -1.62 -4.81 -2.64
CA ALA A 14 -1.61 -5.35 -1.28
C ALA A 14 -0.82 -6.67 -1.19
N GLU A 15 -1.00 -7.57 -2.15
CA GLU A 15 -0.23 -8.81 -2.25
C GLU A 15 1.27 -8.56 -2.46
N GLN A 16 1.62 -7.62 -3.34
CA GLN A 16 3.01 -7.24 -3.59
C GLN A 16 3.68 -6.63 -2.35
N VAL A 17 2.97 -5.78 -1.60
CA VAL A 17 3.47 -5.20 -0.35
C VAL A 17 3.69 -6.32 0.68
N GLN A 18 2.74 -7.24 0.84
CA GLN A 18 2.88 -8.37 1.77
C GLN A 18 4.07 -9.27 1.40
N ALA A 19 4.24 -9.59 0.11
CA ALA A 19 5.38 -10.36 -0.38
C ALA A 19 6.71 -9.62 -0.12
N ALA A 20 6.75 -8.31 -0.37
CA ALA A 20 7.94 -7.49 -0.15
C ALA A 20 8.28 -7.33 1.35
N ALA A 21 7.29 -7.28 2.24
CA ALA A 21 7.51 -7.29 3.69
C ALA A 21 8.02 -8.66 4.17
N ARG A 22 7.41 -9.75 3.67
CA ARG A 22 7.83 -11.12 3.99
C ARG A 22 9.26 -11.41 3.53
N PHE A 23 9.66 -10.93 2.36
CA PHE A 23 11.04 -11.05 1.87
C PHE A 23 12.06 -10.41 2.82
N ARG A 24 11.64 -9.42 3.60
CA ARG A 24 12.44 -8.76 4.64
C ARG A 24 12.32 -9.43 6.02
N GLY A 25 11.67 -10.58 6.12
CA GLY A 25 11.49 -11.31 7.37
C GLY A 25 10.38 -10.76 8.28
N ILE A 26 9.47 -9.92 7.74
CA ILE A 26 8.41 -9.29 8.52
C ILE A 26 7.06 -9.88 8.13
N GLU A 27 6.34 -10.41 9.12
CA GLU A 27 4.95 -10.83 8.94
C GLU A 27 4.00 -9.68 9.28
N VAL A 28 3.25 -9.22 8.28
CA VAL A 28 2.29 -8.10 8.42
C VAL A 28 0.89 -8.61 8.17
N GLN A 29 -0.03 -8.33 9.10
CA GLN A 29 -1.43 -8.67 8.94
C GLN A 29 -2.02 -7.97 7.71
N SER A 30 -2.84 -8.68 6.93
CA SER A 30 -3.48 -8.14 5.72
C SER A 30 -4.24 -6.84 5.98
N ALA A 31 -4.94 -6.76 7.13
CA ALA A 31 -5.67 -5.56 7.51
C ALA A 31 -4.77 -4.32 7.69
N VAL A 32 -3.54 -4.51 8.19
CA VAL A 32 -2.57 -3.42 8.36
C VAL A 32 -2.07 -2.95 7.00
N VAL A 33 -1.76 -3.88 6.09
CA VAL A 33 -1.37 -3.52 4.72
C VAL A 33 -2.48 -2.76 4.02
N ASP A 34 -3.73 -3.22 4.13
CA ASP A 34 -4.87 -2.57 3.49
C ASP A 34 -5.10 -1.15 4.05
N GLN A 35 -4.91 -0.96 5.36
CA GLN A 35 -5.00 0.37 6.00
C GLN A 35 -3.89 1.31 5.52
N LEU A 36 -2.64 0.85 5.53
CA LEU A 36 -1.50 1.66 5.09
C LEU A 36 -1.59 2.02 3.60
N LEU A 37 -2.01 1.06 2.77
CA LEU A 37 -2.22 1.27 1.35
C LEU A 37 -3.33 2.31 1.09
N ASN A 38 -4.46 2.21 1.79
CA ASN A 38 -5.52 3.21 1.69
C ASN A 38 -5.05 4.59 2.14
N ALA A 39 -4.39 4.69 3.29
CA ALA A 39 -3.89 5.96 3.82
C ALA A 39 -2.95 6.65 2.83
N GLU A 40 -2.08 5.88 2.17
CA GLU A 40 -1.13 6.41 1.20
C GLU A 40 -1.79 6.81 -0.12
N ILE A 41 -2.76 6.04 -0.61
CA ILE A 41 -3.57 6.40 -1.78
C ILE A 41 -4.37 7.68 -1.51
N GLU A 42 -5.00 7.79 -0.33
CA GLU A 42 -5.74 8.98 0.08
C GLU A 42 -4.82 10.19 0.16
N ARG A 43 -3.65 10.06 0.78
CA ARG A 43 -2.64 11.12 0.85
C ARG A 43 -2.19 11.60 -0.52
N VAL A 44 -1.91 10.69 -1.46
CA VAL A 44 -1.49 11.04 -2.83
C VAL A 44 -2.63 11.71 -3.60
N ALA A 45 -3.85 11.19 -3.46
CA ALA A 45 -5.04 11.76 -4.09
C ALA A 45 -5.28 13.21 -3.65
N GLU A 46 -5.17 13.48 -2.35
CA GLU A 46 -5.26 14.83 -1.79
C GLU A 46 -4.18 15.76 -2.34
N LEU A 47 -2.92 15.32 -2.38
CA LEU A 47 -1.80 16.12 -2.89
C LEU A 47 -1.94 16.46 -4.37
N MET A 48 -2.48 15.54 -5.16
CA MET A 48 -2.68 15.72 -6.59
C MET A 48 -4.01 16.39 -6.94
N GLY A 49 -4.92 16.57 -5.97
CA GLY A 49 -6.27 17.10 -6.22
C GLY A 49 -7.12 16.18 -7.11
N ILE A 50 -6.95 14.86 -6.99
CA ILE A 50 -7.66 13.84 -7.78
C ILE A 50 -8.43 12.88 -6.86
N GLU A 51 -9.27 12.03 -7.44
CA GLU A 51 -9.96 10.98 -6.67
C GLU A 51 -9.01 9.85 -6.25
N PRO A 52 -9.20 9.21 -5.08
CA PRO A 52 -8.41 8.06 -4.64
C PRO A 52 -8.35 6.90 -5.64
N ARG A 53 -9.44 6.65 -6.36
CA ARG A 53 -9.46 5.63 -7.43
C ARG A 53 -8.54 5.99 -8.58
N THR A 54 -8.45 7.27 -8.93
CA THR A 54 -7.53 7.77 -9.96
C THR A 54 -6.09 7.65 -9.46
N ALA A 55 -5.80 8.04 -8.21
CA ALA A 55 -4.47 7.90 -7.61
C ALA A 55 -3.98 6.43 -7.62
N LEU A 56 -4.86 5.47 -7.29
CA LEU A 56 -4.56 4.03 -7.34
C LEU A 56 -4.08 3.55 -8.73
N LEU A 57 -4.60 4.13 -9.81
CA LEU A 57 -4.22 3.77 -11.18
C LEU A 57 -2.84 4.31 -11.56
N TYR A 58 -2.38 5.38 -10.89
CA TYR A 58 -1.08 5.99 -11.12
C TYR A 58 -0.02 5.54 -10.10
N THR A 59 -0.33 4.60 -9.21
CA THR A 59 0.64 4.06 -8.26
C THR A 59 1.83 3.45 -9.02
N PRO A 60 3.07 3.92 -8.76
CA PRO A 60 4.25 3.45 -9.48
C PRO A 60 4.61 2.02 -9.08
N ASP A 61 5.33 1.32 -9.96
CA ASP A 61 5.62 -0.11 -9.79
C ASP A 61 6.57 -0.43 -8.64
N ASP A 62 7.39 0.53 -8.21
CA ASP A 62 8.32 0.41 -7.08
C ASP A 62 7.64 0.68 -5.72
N PHE A 63 6.41 1.20 -5.74
CA PHE A 63 5.66 1.56 -4.56
C PHE A 63 5.53 0.43 -3.52
N PRO A 64 5.21 -0.83 -3.91
CA PRO A 64 5.12 -1.92 -2.94
C PRO A 64 6.42 -2.14 -2.15
N GLY A 65 7.56 -1.98 -2.82
CA GLY A 65 8.88 -2.08 -2.23
C GLY A 65 9.14 -0.96 -1.21
N THR A 66 8.75 0.26 -1.55
CA THR A 66 8.87 1.45 -0.70
C THR A 66 7.99 1.35 0.55
N LEU A 67 6.71 0.98 0.40
CA LEU A 67 5.79 0.82 1.52
C LEU A 67 6.24 -0.28 2.48
N ALA A 68 6.69 -1.42 1.95
CA ALA A 68 7.26 -2.49 2.77
C ALA A 68 8.55 -2.08 3.50
N GLY A 69 9.36 -1.18 2.91
CA GLY A 69 10.50 -0.58 3.58
C GLY A 69 10.10 0.32 4.75
N ALA A 70 9.05 1.13 4.57
CA ALA A 70 8.50 1.97 5.65
C ALA A 70 7.93 1.11 6.80
N ILE A 71 7.27 -0.01 6.51
CA ILE A 71 6.81 -0.97 7.52
C ILE A 71 7.99 -1.58 8.30
N ALA A 72 9.10 -1.87 7.62
CA ALA A 72 10.30 -2.39 8.28
C ALA A 72 10.91 -1.38 9.27
N ALA A 73 11.02 -0.11 8.86
CA ALA A 73 11.59 0.94 9.68
C ALA A 73 10.81 1.20 10.99
N THR A 74 9.53 0.83 11.05
CA THR A 74 8.72 0.93 12.29
C THR A 74 8.84 -0.28 13.21
N HIS A 75 9.32 -1.43 12.72
CA HIS A 75 9.50 -2.66 13.52
C HIS A 75 10.89 -2.76 14.19
N GLU A 76 11.87 -1.99 13.73
CA GLU A 76 13.23 -1.97 14.29
C GLU A 76 13.41 -1.00 15.48
N ARG A 77 12.33 -0.38 15.96
CA ARG A 77 12.32 0.51 17.14
C ARG A 77 11.63 -0.14 18.32
#